data_AF-A0A3C1C755-F1
#
_entry.id   AF-A0A3C1C755-F1
#
_cell.length_a   1.000
_cell.length_b   1.000
_cell.length_c   1.000
_cell.angle_alpha   90.00
_cell.angle_beta   90.00
_cell.angle_gamma   90.00
#
_symmetry.space_group_name_H-M   'P 1'
#
loop_
_entity.id
_entity.type
_entity.pdbx_description
1 polymer ?
#
loop_
_entity_poly.entity_id
_entity_poly.type
_entity_poly.pdbx_seq_one_letter_code
_entity_poly.pdbx_strand_id
1 'polypeptide(L)'
;LRLAKTLKPGMVHSVEPGIYFIPQLVQKWRTERICENFLNYDIIEKWMPVGGMRIEEDWCIIDKGARRLGPAFDKSIEAIENVRANR
;
A
#
# COMPACT_ATOMS: atom_id res chain seq x y z
N LEU A 1 -7.35 2.01 5.64
CA LEU A 1 -8.43 2.79 6.32
C LEU A 1 -9.00 3.88 5.40
N ARG A 2 -10.26 4.32 5.55
CA ARG A 2 -10.76 5.58 4.96
C ARG A 2 -11.27 6.50 6.06
N LEU A 3 -10.46 7.49 6.45
CA LEU A 3 -10.85 8.49 7.43
C LEU A 3 -11.44 9.71 6.70
N ALA A 4 -12.76 9.84 6.70
CA ALA A 4 -13.44 11.01 6.15
C ALA A 4 -13.55 12.15 7.18
N LYS A 5 -12.48 12.40 7.95
CA LYS A 5 -12.41 13.43 9.00
C LYS A 5 -11.15 14.27 8.84
N THR A 6 -11.24 15.54 9.19
CA THR A 6 -10.06 16.41 9.32
C THR A 6 -9.16 15.90 10.44
N LEU A 7 -7.85 15.82 10.15
CA LEU A 7 -6.83 15.42 11.12
C LEU A 7 -6.72 16.47 12.23
N LYS A 8 -6.61 16.02 13.49
CA LYS A 8 -6.43 16.88 14.66
C LYS A 8 -5.23 16.41 15.48
N PRO A 9 -4.50 17.32 16.16
CA PRO A 9 -3.43 16.95 17.08
C PRO A 9 -3.90 15.89 18.10
N GLY A 10 -3.03 14.92 18.38
CA GLY A 10 -3.30 13.78 19.26
C GLY A 10 -3.93 12.57 18.56
N MET A 11 -4.43 12.69 17.33
CA MET A 11 -4.88 11.53 16.56
C MET A 11 -3.70 10.63 16.16
N VAL A 12 -3.88 9.32 16.21
CA VAL A 12 -2.92 8.33 15.72
C VAL A 12 -3.54 7.56 14.56
N HIS A 13 -2.79 7.46 13.46
CA HIS A 13 -3.23 6.82 12.23
C HIS A 13 -2.10 6.02 11.58
N SER A 14 -2.47 4.91 10.95
CA SER A 14 -1.59 4.21 10.02
C SER A 14 -1.59 4.91 8.66
N VAL A 15 -0.40 5.03 8.07
CA VAL A 15 -0.17 5.39 6.67
C VAL A 15 0.21 4.10 5.98
N GLU A 16 -0.75 3.53 5.25
CA GLU A 16 -0.70 2.14 4.81
C GLU A 16 -0.99 1.93 3.29
N PRO A 17 -0.29 2.64 2.38
CA PRO A 17 -0.51 2.45 0.94
C PRO A 17 -0.21 1.00 0.52
N GLY A 18 -1.06 0.46 -0.36
CA GLY A 18 -0.91 -0.87 -0.89
C GLY A 18 -1.42 -1.01 -2.31
N ILE A 19 -0.83 -1.97 -3.04
CA ILE A 19 -1.23 -2.38 -4.39
C ILE A 19 -1.47 -3.87 -4.35
N TYR A 20 -2.59 -4.30 -4.94
CA TYR A 20 -3.02 -5.69 -4.93
C TYR A 20 -3.59 -6.09 -6.28
N PHE A 21 -3.27 -7.32 -6.69
CA PHE A 21 -3.83 -8.05 -7.81
C PHE A 21 -4.90 -9.00 -7.27
N ILE A 22 -6.10 -8.46 -7.01
CA ILE A 22 -7.22 -9.20 -6.42
C ILE A 22 -8.01 -9.89 -7.55
N PRO A 23 -8.06 -11.24 -7.62
CA PRO A 23 -8.62 -11.96 -8.77
C PRO A 23 -10.06 -11.54 -9.10
N GLN A 24 -10.90 -11.42 -8.09
CA GLN A 24 -12.31 -11.08 -8.24
C GLN A 24 -12.51 -9.65 -8.77
N LEU A 25 -11.65 -8.71 -8.37
CA LEU A 25 -11.73 -7.33 -8.86
C LEU A 25 -11.21 -7.21 -10.29
N VAL A 26 -10.09 -7.86 -10.60
CA VAL A 26 -9.54 -7.88 -11.97
C VAL A 26 -10.55 -8.50 -12.93
N GLN A 27 -11.16 -9.63 -12.56
CA GLN A 27 -12.20 -10.26 -13.36
C GLN A 27 -13.41 -9.35 -13.56
N LYS A 28 -13.92 -8.73 -12.48
CA LYS A 28 -15.03 -7.77 -12.57
C LYS A 28 -14.70 -6.63 -13.52
N TRP A 29 -13.52 -6.03 -13.40
CA TRP A 29 -13.11 -4.90 -14.24
C TRP A 29 -13.00 -5.30 -15.71
N ARG A 30 -12.50 -6.51 -16.00
CA ARG A 30 -12.44 -7.04 -17.37
C ARG A 30 -13.83 -7.24 -17.95
N THR A 31 -14.72 -7.90 -17.20
CA THR A 31 -16.09 -8.21 -17.66
C THR A 31 -16.93 -6.95 -17.84
N GLU A 32 -16.83 -5.99 -16.92
CA GLU A 32 -17.60 -4.73 -16.95
C GLU A 32 -16.91 -3.63 -17.76
N ARG A 33 -15.74 -3.92 -18.37
CA ARG A 33 -14.93 -2.98 -19.16
C ARG A 33 -14.59 -1.69 -18.39
N ILE A 34 -14.40 -1.80 -17.08
CA ILE A 34 -14.02 -0.67 -16.22
C ILE A 34 -12.59 -0.26 -16.55
N CYS A 35 -12.38 1.02 -16.86
CA CYS A 35 -11.05 1.58 -17.16
C CYS A 35 -10.31 0.85 -18.30
N GLU A 36 -11.02 0.24 -19.25
CA GLU A 36 -10.45 -0.61 -20.31
C GLU A 36 -9.30 0.05 -21.08
N ASN A 37 -9.37 1.38 -21.31
CA ASN A 37 -8.33 2.14 -21.99
C ASN A 37 -7.01 2.25 -21.21
N PHE A 38 -7.01 1.90 -19.92
CA PHE A 38 -5.86 2.00 -19.02
C PHE A 38 -5.31 0.64 -18.58
N LEU A 39 -6.05 -0.46 -18.82
CA LEU A 39 -5.74 -1.77 -18.24
C LEU A 39 -5.30 -2.76 -19.33
N ASN A 40 -4.04 -3.18 -19.26
CA ASN A 40 -3.54 -4.29 -20.04
C ASN A 40 -3.69 -5.60 -19.25
N TYR A 41 -4.76 -6.36 -19.51
CA TYR A 41 -5.06 -7.60 -18.80
C TYR A 41 -4.00 -8.69 -19.01
N ASP A 42 -3.40 -8.78 -20.19
CA ASP A 42 -2.35 -9.76 -20.49
C ASP A 42 -1.10 -9.53 -19.64
N ILE A 43 -0.83 -8.27 -19.27
CA ILE A 43 0.24 -7.94 -18.33
C ILE A 43 -0.21 -8.18 -16.89
N ILE A 44 -1.42 -7.74 -16.51
CA ILE A 44 -1.96 -7.90 -15.14
C ILE A 44 -1.98 -9.37 -14.72
N GLU A 45 -2.39 -10.29 -15.60
CA GLU A 45 -2.45 -11.72 -15.30
C GLU A 45 -1.11 -12.30 -14.83
N LYS A 46 0.01 -11.77 -15.34
CA LYS A 46 1.38 -12.21 -14.94
C LYS A 46 1.72 -11.86 -13.50
N TRP A 47 1.07 -10.86 -12.92
CA TRP A 47 1.31 -10.39 -11.55
C TRP A 47 0.37 -11.02 -10.52
N MET A 48 -0.64 -11.80 -10.94
CA MET A 48 -1.57 -12.46 -10.03
C MET A 48 -0.91 -13.31 -8.93
N PRO A 49 0.18 -14.07 -9.21
CA PRO A 49 0.86 -14.86 -8.16
C PRO A 49 1.54 -14.02 -7.08
N VAL A 50 1.85 -12.74 -7.35
CA VAL A 50 2.44 -11.82 -6.37
C VAL A 50 1.41 -11.46 -5.28
N GLY A 51 0.12 -11.41 -5.65
CA GLY A 51 -0.97 -11.04 -4.76
C GLY A 51 -0.99 -9.55 -4.45
N GLY A 52 0.01 -9.02 -3.75
CA GLY A 52 0.13 -7.59 -3.49
C GLY A 52 1.15 -7.24 -2.42
N MET A 53 1.30 -5.93 -2.19
CA MET A 53 2.22 -5.36 -1.23
C MET A 53 1.56 -4.22 -0.47
N ARG A 54 1.90 -4.07 0.80
CA ARG A 54 1.54 -2.93 1.65
C ARG A 54 2.73 -2.51 2.48
N ILE A 55 2.95 -1.21 2.56
CA ILE A 55 3.89 -0.61 3.49
C ILE A 55 3.06 0.16 4.50
N GLU A 56 3.30 -0.07 5.79
CA GLU A 56 2.52 0.52 6.88
C GLU A 56 3.45 1.16 7.90
N GLU A 57 3.11 2.38 8.30
CA GLU A 57 3.74 3.12 9.38
C GLU A 57 2.70 3.79 10.25
N ASP A 58 2.96 3.90 11.55
CA ASP A 58 2.09 4.62 12.47
C ASP A 58 2.55 6.06 12.69
N TRP A 59 1.61 7.00 12.67
CA TRP A 59 1.86 8.41 12.77
C TRP A 59 0.92 9.08 13.76
N CYS A 60 1.47 9.91 14.64
CA CYS A 60 0.75 10.76 15.57
C CYS A 60 0.69 12.19 15.02
N ILE A 61 -0.50 12.73 14.82
CA ILE A 61 -0.69 14.12 14.40
C ILE A 61 -0.32 15.05 15.55
N ILE A 62 0.46 16.07 15.25
CA ILE A 62 0.87 17.13 16.20
C ILE A 62 0.41 18.49 15.67
N ASP A 63 0.54 19.54 16.48
CA ASP A 63 0.06 20.89 16.12
C ASP A 63 0.56 21.38 14.75
N LYS A 64 1.79 20.99 14.38
CA LYS A 64 2.39 21.26 13.07
C LYS A 64 2.93 19.98 12.46
N GLY A 65 2.08 19.23 11.75
CA GLY A 65 2.46 18.04 10.98
C GLY A 65 2.19 16.74 11.72
N ALA A 66 3.13 15.80 11.65
CA ALA A 66 3.00 14.48 12.25
C ALA A 66 4.35 13.94 12.74
N ARG A 67 4.31 13.05 13.72
CA ARG A 67 5.46 12.34 14.27
C ARG A 67 5.27 10.84 14.08
N ARG A 68 6.22 10.18 13.42
CA ARG A 68 6.23 8.72 13.29
C ARG A 68 6.34 8.05 14.65
N LEU A 69 5.62 6.96 14.84
CA LEU A 69 5.72 6.06 15.97
C LEU A 69 6.58 4.86 15.56
N GLY A 70 7.52 4.47 16.42
CA GLY A 70 8.44 3.37 16.14
C GLY A 70 9.70 3.75 15.36
N PRO A 71 10.65 2.80 15.24
CA PRO A 71 11.91 3.01 14.56
C PRO A 71 11.68 3.26 13.06
N ALA A 72 12.59 4.03 12.45
CA ALA A 72 12.65 4.07 11.00
C ALA A 72 13.02 2.67 10.50
N PHE A 73 12.39 2.22 9.42
CA PHE A 73 12.93 1.12 8.63
C PHE A 73 13.16 1.61 7.21
N ASP A 74 14.30 1.20 6.65
CA ASP A 74 14.61 1.46 5.26
C ASP A 74 13.74 0.56 4.38
N LYS A 75 13.04 1.21 3.45
CA LYS A 75 12.10 0.60 2.51
C LYS A 75 12.76 0.31 1.16
N SER A 76 14.06 0.60 1.03
CA SER A 76 14.84 0.28 -0.16
C SER A 76 14.87 -1.23 -0.40
N ILE A 77 14.98 -1.60 -1.67
CA ILE A 77 15.12 -3.00 -2.08
C ILE A 77 16.34 -3.61 -1.39
N GLU A 78 17.47 -2.91 -1.40
CA GLU A 78 18.72 -3.34 -0.78
C GLU A 78 18.55 -3.64 0.71
N ALA A 79 17.90 -2.76 1.48
CA ALA A 79 17.67 -3.00 2.91
C ALA A 79 16.80 -4.23 3.15
N ILE A 80 15.74 -4.41 2.36
CA ILE A 80 14.85 -5.57 2.49
C ILE A 80 15.58 -6.87 2.13
N GLU A 81 16.37 -6.87 1.06
CA GLU A 81 17.18 -8.02 0.64
C GLU A 81 18.25 -8.37 1.69
N ASN A 82 18.92 -7.37 2.26
CA ASN A 82 19.89 -7.55 3.33
C ASN A 82 19.26 -8.14 4.61
N VAL A 83 18.06 -7.68 4.99
CA VAL A 83 17.32 -8.27 6.13
C VAL A 83 16.96 -9.72 5.85
N ARG A 84 16.59 -10.07 4.62
CA ARG A 84 16.25 -11.45 4.24
C ARG A 84 17.47 -12.36 4.19
N ALA A 85 18.61 -11.88 3.69
CA ALA A 85 19.85 -12.67 3.58
C ALA A 85 20.46 -13.02 4.94
N ASN A 86 20.19 -12.21 5.97
CA ASN A 86 20.67 -12.41 7.33
C ASN A 86 19.65 -13.10 8.25
N ARG A 87 18.58 -13.69 7.70
CA ARG A 87 17.64 -14.56 8.43
C ARG A 87 18.06 -16.02 8.31
#